data_AF-A0A091CTJ0-F1
#
_entry.id   AF-A0A091CTJ0-F1
#
_cell.length_a   1.000
_cell.length_b   1.000
_cell.length_c   1.000
_cell.angle_alpha   90.00
_cell.angle_beta   90.00
_cell.angle_gamma   90.00
#
_symmetry.space_group_name_H-M   'P 1'
#
loop_
_entity.id
_entity.type
_entity.pdbx_description
1 polymer ?
#
loop_
_entity_poly.entity_id
_entity_poly.type
_entity_poly.pdbx_seq_one_letter_code
_entity_poly.pdbx_strand_id
1 'polypeptide(L)'
;MANEGCSKAVDSPFSSDKHAQLILAQINKMRNGQHFCDVQLQVGKETFNVHRLVLAASSPYFAALFTGGMKESSKDVVQILGIEAGIFQLLLDFIYTGIPDFNLHIALQTLLKEYCEVSKSPKENKFCSFLQTSKVRPRKKARKYLYAVGGYTRLQGARWSDSRALSCVERFDTFSQYWTTVSSLHQARCGLGVAVLGGMVYAIGGEKDSMIFDCTECYDPVTKQWTTVASMNHPRCGFGVCVCYGAIYALGLIYVMGGISNEGIELHSFEVYDPFAKRWSPLPPMGTRRAYLGVVALNDSIYAVGGWNETQDALHTVEKYSFEEEKWVEVASMKVPRAGMCVVAVNGLLYVAGGRSSIHDFSAPGTLDSVEVYNPHSDTWTEIGKMITSRCEAGVAVL
;
A
#
# COMPACT_ATOMS: atom_id res chain seq x y z
N MET A 1 -34.44 29.65 4.73
CA MET A 1 -34.96 28.45 5.41
C MET A 1 -35.08 27.39 4.33
N ALA A 2 -34.07 26.51 4.23
CA ALA A 2 -34.11 25.12 4.74
C ALA A 2 -35.13 24.27 3.95
N ASN A 3 -34.63 23.36 3.09
CA ASN A 3 -34.81 21.89 3.17
C ASN A 3 -36.26 21.46 2.87
N GLU A 4 -36.60 20.57 1.93
CA GLU A 4 -36.19 19.18 1.66
C GLU A 4 -36.66 18.84 0.21
N GLY A 5 -36.22 17.80 -0.49
CA GLY A 5 -35.45 16.65 -0.08
C GLY A 5 -34.67 16.03 -1.24
N CYS A 6 -33.53 15.44 -0.87
CA CYS A 6 -32.73 14.59 -1.71
C CYS A 6 -33.46 13.25 -1.89
N SER A 7 -33.71 12.88 -3.14
CA SER A 7 -34.28 11.59 -3.51
C SER A 7 -33.39 10.45 -3.01
N LYS A 8 -33.91 9.65 -2.09
CA LYS A 8 -33.34 8.35 -1.71
C LYS A 8 -33.12 7.52 -2.97
N ALA A 9 -31.89 7.05 -3.18
CA ALA A 9 -31.62 6.00 -4.15
C ALA A 9 -32.43 4.78 -3.75
N VAL A 10 -33.36 4.40 -4.62
CA VAL A 10 -34.17 3.20 -4.51
C VAL A 10 -33.23 2.00 -4.70
N ASP A 11 -33.21 1.06 -3.76
CA ASP A 11 -32.61 -0.26 -3.94
C ASP A 11 -33.14 -0.87 -5.24
N SER A 12 -32.35 -0.83 -6.30
CA SER A 12 -32.75 -1.38 -7.59
C SER A 12 -32.72 -2.92 -7.49
N PRO A 13 -33.83 -3.63 -7.78
CA PRO A 13 -33.94 -5.08 -7.62
C PRO A 13 -33.09 -5.91 -8.62
N PHE A 14 -32.15 -5.28 -9.32
CA PHE A 14 -31.37 -5.87 -10.42
C PHE A 14 -29.85 -5.73 -10.21
N SER A 15 -29.37 -5.63 -8.97
CA SER A 15 -27.93 -5.69 -8.69
C SER A 15 -27.46 -7.15 -8.53
N SER A 16 -26.36 -7.51 -9.17
CA SER A 16 -25.71 -8.82 -9.01
C SER A 16 -24.20 -8.64 -9.01
N ASP A 17 -23.58 -8.98 -7.88
CA ASP A 17 -22.13 -8.80 -7.64
C ASP A 17 -21.26 -9.63 -8.60
N LYS A 18 -21.85 -10.66 -9.24
CA LYS A 18 -21.17 -11.52 -10.21
C LYS A 18 -21.38 -11.07 -11.66
N HIS A 19 -22.28 -10.12 -11.91
CA HIS A 19 -22.65 -9.75 -13.28
C HIS A 19 -21.46 -9.22 -14.08
N ALA A 20 -20.68 -8.31 -13.50
CA ALA A 20 -19.49 -7.74 -14.14
C ALA A 20 -18.43 -8.81 -14.44
N GLN A 21 -18.12 -9.69 -13.48
CA GLN A 21 -17.16 -10.77 -13.65
C GLN A 21 -17.59 -11.75 -14.75
N LEU A 22 -18.88 -12.13 -14.78
CA LEU A 22 -19.42 -13.02 -15.80
C LEU A 22 -19.38 -12.39 -17.19
N ILE A 23 -19.71 -11.10 -17.31
CA ILE A 23 -19.58 -10.36 -18.57
C ILE A 23 -18.13 -10.35 -19.04
N LEU A 24 -17.18 -9.98 -18.16
CA LEU A 24 -15.77 -9.89 -18.51
C LEU A 24 -15.22 -11.27 -18.94
N ALA A 25 -15.63 -12.34 -18.26
CA ALA A 25 -15.29 -13.71 -18.63
C ALA A 25 -15.83 -14.10 -20.02
N GLN A 26 -17.05 -13.69 -20.37
CA GLN A 26 -17.59 -13.90 -21.73
C GLN A 26 -16.85 -13.06 -22.77
N ILE A 27 -16.51 -11.82 -22.45
CA ILE A 27 -15.72 -10.94 -23.33
C ILE A 27 -14.32 -11.54 -23.58
N ASN A 28 -13.68 -12.11 -22.55
CA ASN A 28 -12.41 -12.81 -22.72
C ASN A 28 -12.54 -14.07 -23.59
N LYS A 29 -13.63 -14.83 -23.42
CA LYS A 29 -13.95 -15.97 -24.29
C LYS A 29 -14.11 -15.54 -25.75
N MET A 30 -14.78 -14.41 -26.00
CA MET A 30 -14.94 -13.84 -27.34
C MET A 30 -13.61 -13.39 -27.92
N ARG A 31 -12.73 -12.74 -27.13
CA ARG A 31 -11.36 -12.39 -27.54
C ARG A 31 -10.57 -13.62 -27.99
N ASN A 32 -10.59 -14.69 -27.20
CA ASN A 32 -9.89 -15.94 -27.54
C ASN A 32 -10.44 -16.62 -28.80
N GLY A 33 -11.75 -16.48 -29.04
CA GLY A 33 -12.41 -16.89 -30.28
C GLY A 33 -12.27 -15.90 -31.44
N GLN A 34 -11.58 -14.77 -31.25
CA GLN A 34 -11.44 -13.66 -32.20
C GLN A 34 -12.79 -13.09 -32.70
N HIS A 35 -13.83 -13.20 -31.90
CA HIS A 35 -15.14 -12.63 -32.19
C HIS A 35 -15.16 -11.16 -31.80
N PHE A 36 -15.71 -10.31 -32.69
CA PHE A 36 -15.87 -8.86 -32.47
C PHE A 36 -14.59 -8.06 -32.18
N CYS A 37 -13.41 -8.66 -32.35
CA CYS A 37 -12.14 -7.94 -32.25
C CYS A 37 -12.04 -6.93 -33.40
N ASP A 38 -11.92 -5.65 -33.05
CA ASP A 38 -11.99 -4.49 -33.95
C ASP A 38 -10.65 -3.72 -34.03
N VAL A 39 -9.60 -4.26 -33.40
CA VAL A 39 -8.23 -3.78 -33.54
C VAL A 39 -7.23 -4.90 -33.29
N GLN A 40 -6.09 -4.80 -33.99
CA GLN A 40 -4.92 -5.65 -33.79
C GLN A 40 -3.81 -4.83 -33.16
N LEU A 41 -3.27 -5.31 -32.04
CA LEU A 41 -2.09 -4.70 -31.41
C LEU A 41 -0.84 -5.49 -31.80
N GLN A 42 0.10 -4.82 -32.46
CA GLN A 42 1.38 -5.41 -32.82
C GLN A 42 2.44 -5.05 -31.78
N VAL A 43 2.96 -6.06 -31.08
CA VAL A 43 3.99 -5.90 -30.04
C VAL A 43 5.20 -6.74 -30.42
N GLY A 44 6.27 -6.09 -30.87
CA GLY A 44 7.41 -6.79 -31.45
C GLY A 44 7.00 -7.59 -32.69
N LYS A 45 7.06 -8.91 -32.61
CA LYS A 45 6.69 -9.84 -33.70
C LYS A 45 5.30 -10.47 -33.53
N GLU A 46 4.66 -10.26 -32.38
CA GLU A 46 3.38 -10.87 -32.06
C GLU A 46 2.23 -9.90 -32.31
N THR A 47 1.07 -10.45 -32.66
CA THR A 47 -0.14 -9.71 -32.95
C THR A 47 -1.27 -10.20 -32.07
N PHE A 48 -1.93 -9.27 -31.38
CA PHE A 48 -3.03 -9.56 -30.46
C PHE A 48 -4.33 -8.98 -31.02
N ASN A 49 -5.31 -9.84 -31.28
CA ASN A 49 -6.68 -9.42 -31.61
C ASN A 49 -7.40 -9.03 -30.32
N VAL A 50 -7.92 -7.80 -30.27
CA VAL A 50 -8.53 -7.22 -29.06
C VAL A 50 -9.69 -6.30 -29.41
N HIS A 51 -10.40 -5.85 -28.39
CA HIS A 51 -11.55 -4.96 -28.49
C HIS A 51 -11.17 -3.56 -28.02
N ARG A 52 -11.33 -2.54 -28.87
CA ARG A 52 -11.04 -1.13 -28.56
C ARG A 52 -11.77 -0.66 -27.32
N LEU A 53 -13.06 -1.01 -27.21
CA LEU A 53 -13.91 -0.60 -26.09
C LEU A 53 -13.37 -1.10 -24.74
N VAL A 54 -12.95 -2.36 -24.68
CA VAL A 54 -12.44 -2.97 -23.44
C VAL A 54 -11.14 -2.30 -23.01
N LEU A 55 -10.22 -2.09 -23.96
CA LEU A 55 -8.95 -1.39 -23.70
C LEU A 55 -9.16 0.06 -23.27
N ALA A 56 -10.04 0.79 -23.97
CA ALA A 56 -10.36 2.18 -23.65
C ALA A 56 -11.01 2.32 -22.27
N ALA A 57 -11.93 1.42 -21.91
CA ALA A 57 -12.55 1.41 -20.59
C ALA A 57 -11.54 1.10 -19.47
N SER A 58 -10.53 0.29 -19.77
CA SER A 58 -9.55 -0.19 -18.78
C SER A 58 -8.33 0.73 -18.62
N SER A 59 -8.10 1.67 -19.53
CA SER A 59 -6.91 2.54 -19.50
C SER A 59 -7.14 3.91 -20.15
N PRO A 60 -6.85 5.01 -19.46
CA PRO A 60 -6.87 6.35 -20.04
C PRO A 60 -5.94 6.51 -21.26
N TYR A 61 -4.84 5.76 -21.31
CA TYR A 61 -3.94 5.75 -22.46
C TYR A 61 -4.62 5.22 -23.72
N PHE A 62 -5.27 4.05 -23.62
CA PHE A 62 -6.00 3.46 -24.75
C PHE A 62 -7.25 4.26 -25.09
N ALA A 63 -7.93 4.84 -24.10
CA ALA A 63 -9.04 5.76 -24.34
C ALA A 63 -8.57 6.93 -25.22
N ALA A 64 -7.47 7.60 -24.85
CA ALA A 64 -6.90 8.68 -25.64
C ALA A 64 -6.41 8.19 -27.02
N LEU A 65 -5.83 6.99 -27.10
CA LEU A 65 -5.35 6.39 -28.36
C LEU A 65 -6.48 6.18 -29.38
N PHE A 66 -7.64 5.71 -28.92
CA PHE A 66 -8.75 5.36 -29.79
C PHE A 66 -9.80 6.45 -29.97
N THR A 67 -9.90 7.42 -29.04
CA THR A 67 -10.90 8.51 -29.10
C THR A 67 -10.29 9.88 -29.41
N GLY A 68 -9.00 10.09 -29.16
CA GLY A 68 -8.35 11.42 -29.19
C GLY A 68 -7.95 11.96 -30.56
N GLY A 69 -8.52 11.45 -31.66
CA GLY A 69 -8.23 11.94 -33.03
C GLY A 69 -6.79 11.73 -33.53
N MET A 70 -6.00 10.85 -32.87
CA MET A 70 -4.66 10.46 -33.33
C MET A 70 -4.74 9.60 -34.60
N LYS A 71 -3.68 9.57 -35.43
CA LYS A 71 -3.63 8.78 -36.68
C LYS A 71 -3.87 7.29 -36.46
N GLU A 72 -3.62 6.81 -35.25
CA GLU A 72 -3.77 5.44 -34.79
C GLU A 72 -5.24 5.07 -34.52
N SER A 73 -6.12 6.05 -34.31
CA SER A 73 -7.53 5.81 -34.01
C SER A 73 -8.27 5.11 -35.15
N SER A 74 -7.89 5.38 -36.42
CA SER A 74 -8.49 4.79 -37.61
C SER A 74 -7.71 3.60 -38.21
N LYS A 75 -6.66 3.12 -37.54
CA LYS A 75 -5.86 1.99 -38.03
C LYS A 75 -6.37 0.67 -37.49
N ASP A 76 -6.51 -0.32 -38.36
CA ASP A 76 -6.86 -1.70 -37.96
C ASP A 76 -5.71 -2.37 -37.18
N VAL A 77 -4.47 -1.93 -37.40
CA VAL A 77 -3.27 -2.42 -36.71
C VAL A 77 -2.56 -1.26 -36.01
N VAL A 78 -2.37 -1.36 -34.70
CA VAL A 78 -1.68 -0.36 -33.87
C VAL A 78 -0.43 -0.98 -33.26
N GLN A 79 0.71 -0.33 -33.47
CA GLN A 79 1.99 -0.81 -32.97
C GLN A 79 2.23 -0.30 -31.55
N ILE A 80 2.50 -1.21 -30.61
CA ILE A 80 2.91 -0.89 -29.24
C ILE A 80 4.42 -1.09 -29.13
N LEU A 81 5.11 -0.03 -28.73
CA LEU A 81 6.57 0.01 -28.63
C LEU A 81 7.00 -0.04 -27.16
N GLY A 82 8.20 -0.59 -26.91
CA GLY A 82 8.84 -0.56 -25.59
C GLY A 82 8.36 -1.59 -24.57
N ILE A 83 7.57 -2.58 -25.00
CA ILE A 83 7.08 -3.67 -24.15
C ILE A 83 7.34 -5.01 -24.86
N GLU A 84 7.76 -6.03 -24.11
CA GLU A 84 7.90 -7.40 -24.61
C GLU A 84 6.53 -8.08 -24.75
N ALA A 85 6.33 -8.84 -25.82
CA ALA A 85 5.04 -9.48 -26.13
C ALA A 85 4.50 -10.36 -24.99
N GLY A 86 5.36 -11.13 -24.33
CA GLY A 86 4.94 -11.96 -23.18
C GLY A 86 4.40 -11.15 -22.00
N ILE A 87 4.97 -9.97 -21.73
CA ILE A 87 4.48 -9.09 -20.67
C ILE A 87 3.17 -8.42 -21.11
N PHE A 88 3.07 -8.06 -22.38
CA PHE A 88 1.85 -7.51 -22.95
C PHE A 88 0.69 -8.50 -22.90
N GLN A 89 0.95 -9.79 -23.13
CA GLN A 89 -0.05 -10.85 -22.96
C GLN A 89 -0.58 -10.90 -21.52
N LEU A 90 0.29 -10.86 -20.51
CA LEU A 90 -0.14 -10.82 -19.10
C LEU A 90 -1.00 -9.59 -18.79
N LEU A 91 -0.65 -8.42 -19.35
CA LEU A 91 -1.44 -7.20 -19.20
C LEU A 91 -2.82 -7.34 -19.83
N LEU A 92 -2.89 -7.90 -21.04
CA LEU A 92 -4.16 -8.16 -21.70
C LEU A 92 -5.00 -9.16 -20.92
N ASP A 93 -4.40 -10.23 -20.38
CA ASP A 93 -5.15 -11.22 -19.61
C ASP A 93 -5.74 -10.60 -18.35
N PHE A 94 -4.99 -9.71 -17.69
CA PHE A 94 -5.53 -8.94 -16.59
C PHE A 94 -6.68 -8.01 -17.00
N ILE A 95 -6.54 -7.26 -18.10
CA ILE A 95 -7.61 -6.39 -18.62
C ILE A 95 -8.91 -7.18 -18.88
N TYR A 96 -8.80 -8.42 -19.35
CA TYR A 96 -9.94 -9.26 -19.70
C TYR A 96 -10.40 -10.21 -18.59
N THR A 97 -9.70 -10.29 -17.45
CA THR A 97 -10.09 -11.16 -16.33
C THR A 97 -10.31 -10.42 -15.03
N GLY A 98 -9.69 -9.26 -14.83
CA GLY A 98 -9.69 -8.51 -13.58
C GLY A 98 -8.91 -9.17 -12.46
N ILE A 99 -8.23 -10.30 -12.72
CA ILE A 99 -7.53 -11.09 -11.71
C ILE A 99 -6.02 -10.81 -11.82
N PRO A 100 -5.40 -10.15 -10.82
CA PRO A 100 -3.96 -9.92 -10.85
C PRO A 100 -3.22 -11.24 -10.62
N ASP A 101 -2.45 -11.69 -11.62
CA ASP A 101 -1.51 -12.80 -11.44
C ASP A 101 -0.18 -12.29 -10.85
N PHE A 102 0.43 -13.09 -9.98
CA PHE A 102 1.77 -12.85 -9.43
C PHE A 102 2.81 -12.62 -10.53
N ASN A 103 2.67 -13.30 -11.66
CA ASN A 103 3.55 -13.12 -12.82
C ASN A 103 3.42 -11.72 -13.44
N LEU A 104 2.21 -11.15 -13.46
CA LEU A 104 1.98 -9.80 -13.97
C LEU A 104 2.65 -8.75 -13.07
N HIS A 105 2.56 -8.92 -11.75
CA HIS A 105 3.23 -8.01 -10.81
C HIS A 105 4.75 -8.01 -11.01
N ILE A 106 5.35 -9.19 -11.16
CA ILE A 106 6.79 -9.33 -11.45
C ILE A 106 7.16 -8.69 -12.79
N ALA A 107 6.34 -8.93 -13.83
CA ALA A 107 6.59 -8.42 -15.17
C ALA A 107 6.51 -6.89 -15.21
N LEU A 108 5.51 -6.29 -14.56
CA LEU A 108 5.37 -4.83 -14.41
C LEU A 108 6.52 -4.21 -13.63
N GLN A 109 6.95 -4.83 -12.53
CA GLN A 109 8.13 -4.38 -11.78
C GLN A 109 9.40 -4.43 -12.65
N THR A 110 9.53 -5.45 -13.49
CA THR A 110 10.67 -5.61 -14.40
C THR A 110 10.66 -4.52 -15.47
N LEU A 111 9.52 -4.25 -16.11
CA LEU A 111 9.38 -3.16 -17.09
C LEU A 111 9.63 -1.78 -16.47
N LEU A 112 9.09 -1.52 -15.28
CA LEU A 112 9.32 -0.26 -14.58
C LEU A 112 10.81 -0.07 -14.30
N LYS A 113 11.50 -1.14 -13.91
CA LYS A 113 12.95 -1.11 -13.69
C LYS A 113 13.71 -0.87 -14.99
N GLU A 114 13.38 -1.57 -16.06
CA GLU A 114 14.02 -1.40 -17.38
C GLU A 114 13.78 0.01 -17.93
N TYR A 115 12.56 0.55 -17.84
CA TYR A 115 12.26 1.93 -18.22
C TYR A 115 13.06 2.94 -17.37
N CYS A 116 13.17 2.70 -16.06
CA CYS A 116 14.00 3.51 -15.16
C CYS A 116 15.50 3.38 -15.44
N GLU A 117 15.96 2.28 -16.04
CA GLU A 117 17.36 2.05 -16.42
C GLU A 117 17.66 2.62 -17.81
N VAL A 118 16.75 2.51 -18.79
CA VAL A 118 16.90 3.06 -20.14
C VAL A 118 16.86 4.59 -20.14
N SER A 119 16.07 5.19 -19.26
CA SER A 119 16.11 6.64 -19.01
C SER A 119 17.41 7.11 -18.33
N LYS A 120 18.28 6.17 -17.92
CA LYS A 120 19.56 6.43 -17.25
C LYS A 120 20.71 5.75 -18.01
N SER A 121 21.19 6.34 -19.09
CA SER A 121 22.58 6.07 -19.49
C SER A 121 23.21 7.28 -20.19
N PRO A 122 24.53 7.55 -19.97
CA PRO A 122 25.54 6.53 -20.29
C PRO A 122 26.68 6.30 -19.25
N LYS A 123 27.23 5.06 -19.34
CA LYS A 123 28.54 4.51 -18.88
C LYS A 123 28.64 4.04 -17.41
N GLU A 124 29.23 2.90 -17.04
CA GLU A 124 30.34 2.16 -17.65
C GLU A 124 30.40 0.68 -17.19
N ASN A 125 30.88 -0.20 -18.08
CA ASN A 125 31.18 -1.62 -17.86
C ASN A 125 32.40 -1.83 -16.95
N LYS A 126 32.41 -2.90 -16.13
CA LYS A 126 33.58 -3.79 -16.00
C LYS A 126 33.30 -5.13 -15.29
N PHE A 127 34.09 -6.11 -15.73
CA PHE A 127 34.01 -7.57 -15.57
C PHE A 127 34.36 -8.12 -14.17
N CYS A 128 33.98 -9.39 -13.96
CA CYS A 128 34.19 -10.24 -12.78
C CYS A 128 35.64 -10.72 -12.56
N SER A 129 35.98 -11.06 -11.30
CA SER A 129 36.41 -12.42 -10.89
C SER A 129 36.70 -12.49 -9.38
N PHE A 130 36.18 -13.52 -8.70
CA PHE A 130 36.94 -14.57 -7.98
C PHE A 130 35.98 -15.41 -7.11
N LEU A 131 36.11 -16.73 -7.23
CA LEU A 131 35.34 -17.76 -6.53
C LEU A 131 35.87 -17.94 -5.10
N GLN A 132 34.98 -17.97 -4.10
CA GLN A 132 35.26 -18.58 -2.79
C GLN A 132 33.99 -19.12 -2.12
N THR A 133 34.11 -20.40 -1.72
CA THR A 133 33.36 -21.22 -0.75
C THR A 133 31.89 -20.87 -0.47
N SER A 134 31.01 -21.80 -0.86
CA SER A 134 29.54 -21.72 -0.80
C SER A 134 28.99 -21.70 0.63
N LYS A 135 28.77 -20.49 1.16
CA LYS A 135 27.54 -20.21 1.90
C LYS A 135 26.45 -20.00 0.85
N VAL A 136 25.29 -20.63 1.01
CA VAL A 136 24.14 -20.39 0.12
C VAL A 136 23.75 -18.93 0.27
N ARG A 137 24.20 -18.08 -0.66
CA ARG A 137 23.91 -16.65 -0.68
C ARG A 137 22.68 -16.43 -1.57
N PRO A 138 21.71 -15.59 -1.16
CA PRO A 138 20.64 -15.15 -2.05
C PRO A 138 21.24 -14.62 -3.36
N ARG A 139 20.64 -14.96 -4.51
CA ARG A 139 21.11 -14.45 -5.81
C ARG A 139 21.19 -12.92 -5.74
N LYS A 140 22.17 -12.26 -6.36
CA LYS A 140 22.26 -10.77 -6.39
C LYS A 140 20.94 -10.09 -6.80
N LYS A 141 20.12 -10.74 -7.64
CA LYS A 141 18.78 -10.30 -8.06
C LYS A 141 17.71 -10.34 -6.94
N ALA A 142 17.93 -11.05 -5.85
CA ALA A 142 17.04 -11.16 -4.69
C ALA A 142 17.46 -10.24 -3.53
N ARG A 143 18.40 -9.31 -3.75
CA ARG A 143 18.83 -8.33 -2.75
C ARG A 143 17.65 -7.41 -2.42
N LYS A 144 17.27 -7.37 -1.14
CA LYS A 144 16.20 -6.52 -0.61
C LYS A 144 16.83 -5.56 0.40
N TYR A 145 16.16 -4.43 0.61
CA TYR A 145 16.58 -3.45 1.60
C TYR A 145 15.45 -3.22 2.59
N LEU A 146 15.78 -3.15 3.86
CA LEU A 146 14.88 -2.63 4.89
C LEU A 146 15.28 -1.20 5.20
N TYR A 147 14.30 -0.33 5.41
CA TYR A 147 14.53 1.04 5.82
C TYR A 147 13.90 1.27 7.19
N ALA A 148 14.69 1.82 8.10
CA ALA A 148 14.22 2.39 9.37
C ALA A 148 14.28 3.91 9.23
N VAL A 149 13.15 4.59 9.39
CA VAL A 149 12.99 6.01 9.04
C VAL A 149 12.50 6.75 10.29
N GLY A 150 13.26 7.74 10.76
CA GLY A 150 12.87 8.59 11.87
C GLY A 150 12.78 7.87 13.21
N GLY A 151 11.73 8.16 13.98
CA GLY A 151 11.50 7.59 15.31
C GLY A 151 11.96 8.52 16.43
N TYR A 152 12.02 7.99 17.66
CA TYR A 152 12.48 8.75 18.82
C TYR A 152 13.59 7.99 19.55
N THR A 153 14.47 8.73 20.22
CA THR A 153 15.48 8.16 21.11
C THR A 153 15.39 8.83 22.48
N ARG A 154 15.73 8.06 23.51
CA ARG A 154 15.88 8.54 24.89
C ARG A 154 17.10 7.87 25.50
N LEU A 155 17.99 8.68 26.07
CA LEU A 155 19.15 8.16 26.80
C LEU A 155 18.69 7.43 28.06
N GLN A 156 19.38 6.34 28.41
CA GLN A 156 19.09 5.60 29.62
C GLN A 156 19.29 6.50 30.85
N GLY A 157 18.27 6.59 31.71
CA GLY A 157 18.27 7.46 32.89
C GLY A 157 17.88 8.93 32.64
N ALA A 158 17.62 9.32 31.39
CA ALA A 158 17.14 10.67 31.06
C ALA A 158 15.64 10.85 31.37
N ARG A 159 15.19 12.10 31.51
CA ARG A 159 13.78 12.42 31.77
C ARG A 159 12.94 12.15 30.52
N TRP A 160 11.64 11.98 30.71
CA TRP A 160 10.69 11.83 29.59
C TRP A 160 10.73 13.03 28.62
N SER A 161 10.96 14.23 29.16
CA SER A 161 11.15 15.48 28.41
C SER A 161 12.39 15.49 27.52
N ASP A 162 13.35 14.60 27.75
CA ASP A 162 14.63 14.58 27.02
C ASP A 162 14.57 13.68 25.77
N SER A 163 13.37 13.19 25.43
CA SER A 163 13.13 12.38 24.24
C SER A 163 13.32 13.24 22.98
N ARG A 164 14.03 12.71 21.99
CA ARG A 164 14.35 13.44 20.76
C ARG A 164 13.83 12.70 19.54
N ALA A 165 13.04 13.38 18.72
CA ALA A 165 12.68 12.91 17.39
C ALA A 165 13.91 12.85 16.49
N LEU A 166 13.99 11.83 15.65
CA LEU A 166 15.12 11.56 14.76
C LEU A 166 14.78 11.93 13.32
N SER A 167 15.76 12.47 12.60
CA SER A 167 15.73 12.59 11.13
C SER A 167 16.55 11.49 10.44
N CYS A 168 17.21 10.63 11.23
CA CYS A 168 18.07 9.58 10.74
C CYS A 168 17.25 8.56 9.92
N VAL A 169 17.88 8.07 8.85
CA VAL A 169 17.34 7.00 8.03
C VAL A 169 18.43 5.95 7.86
N GLU A 170 18.13 4.73 8.28
CA GLU A 170 19.04 3.60 8.20
C GLU A 170 18.51 2.57 7.23
N ARG A 171 19.40 2.00 6.42
CA ARG A 171 19.10 0.99 5.43
C ARG A 171 19.88 -0.28 5.72
N PHE A 172 19.16 -1.37 5.97
CA PHE A 172 19.72 -2.71 6.09
C PHE A 172 19.73 -3.39 4.73
N ASP A 173 20.88 -3.96 4.36
CA ASP A 173 21.01 -4.76 3.15
C ASP A 173 20.94 -6.24 3.50
N THR A 174 19.92 -6.93 2.99
CA THR A 174 19.71 -8.36 3.28
C THR A 174 20.78 -9.26 2.67
N PHE A 175 21.55 -8.79 1.69
CA PHE A 175 22.65 -9.55 1.10
C PHE A 175 23.93 -9.43 1.91
N SER A 176 24.29 -8.21 2.31
CA SER A 176 25.53 -7.95 3.05
C SER A 176 25.40 -8.04 4.56
N GLN A 177 24.16 -8.01 5.08
CA GLN A 177 23.83 -8.09 6.50
C GLN A 177 24.43 -6.95 7.33
N TYR A 178 24.50 -5.74 6.76
CA TYR A 178 24.93 -4.55 7.49
C TYR A 178 23.92 -3.40 7.34
N TRP A 179 23.90 -2.53 8.34
CA TRP A 179 23.19 -1.27 8.31
C TRP A 179 24.06 -0.16 7.72
N THR A 180 23.45 0.72 6.94
CA THR A 180 24.08 1.95 6.42
C THR A 180 23.16 3.13 6.62
N THR A 181 23.69 4.25 7.09
CA THR A 181 22.95 5.51 7.09
C THR A 181 22.80 6.02 5.66
N VAL A 182 21.60 6.48 5.31
CA VAL A 182 21.29 7.15 4.05
C VAL A 182 20.90 8.60 4.31
N SER A 183 20.54 9.35 3.27
CA SER A 183 20.12 10.74 3.38
C SER A 183 19.03 10.89 4.44
N SER A 184 19.20 11.86 5.33
CA SER A 184 18.29 12.12 6.44
C SER A 184 17.04 12.86 5.96
N LEU A 185 15.93 12.70 6.69
CA LEU A 185 14.72 13.49 6.50
C LEU A 185 15.02 14.99 6.64
N HIS A 186 14.30 15.85 5.90
CA HIS A 186 14.43 17.30 6.10
C HIS A 186 13.94 17.72 7.50
N GLN A 187 12.89 17.05 8.00
CA GLN A 187 12.36 17.25 9.33
C GLN A 187 12.42 15.97 10.16
N ALA A 188 13.02 16.05 11.35
CA ALA A 188 13.02 14.97 12.33
C ALA A 188 11.59 14.73 12.83
N ARG A 189 11.17 13.47 12.96
CA ARG A 189 9.82 13.11 13.40
C ARG A 189 9.71 11.69 13.94
N CYS A 190 8.77 11.50 14.86
CA CYS A 190 8.29 10.20 15.33
C CYS A 190 6.79 10.04 15.02
N GLY A 191 6.23 8.84 15.26
CA GLY A 191 4.80 8.58 15.01
C GLY A 191 4.37 8.76 13.55
N LEU A 192 5.33 8.74 12.62
CA LEU A 192 5.13 8.90 11.18
C LEU A 192 4.63 7.61 10.53
N GLY A 193 3.94 7.76 9.40
CA GLY A 193 3.66 6.66 8.47
C GLY A 193 4.80 6.50 7.47
N VAL A 194 5.21 5.25 7.20
CA VAL A 194 6.18 4.92 6.14
C VAL A 194 5.54 3.98 5.13
N ALA A 195 5.61 4.35 3.85
CA ALA A 195 5.08 3.57 2.74
C ALA A 195 6.12 3.39 1.64
N VAL A 196 6.08 2.24 0.94
CA VAL A 196 6.92 1.99 -0.24
C VAL A 196 6.02 1.82 -1.45
N LEU A 197 6.13 2.72 -2.43
CA LEU A 197 5.32 2.71 -3.64
C LEU A 197 6.21 3.07 -4.84
N GLY A 198 6.12 2.30 -5.93
CA GLY A 198 6.89 2.57 -7.15
C GLY A 198 8.41 2.56 -6.95
N GLY A 199 8.92 1.85 -5.94
CA GLY A 199 10.35 1.83 -5.59
C GLY A 199 10.84 3.08 -4.81
N MET A 200 9.94 4.00 -4.47
CA MET A 200 10.22 5.17 -3.64
C MET A 200 9.75 4.92 -2.20
N VAL A 201 10.37 5.61 -1.23
CA VAL A 201 9.99 5.54 0.19
C VAL A 201 9.33 6.85 0.59
N TYR A 202 8.11 6.79 1.08
CA TYR A 202 7.34 7.94 1.54
C TYR A 202 7.34 8.00 3.06
N ALA A 203 7.72 9.15 3.61
CA ALA A 203 7.63 9.48 5.03
C ALA A 203 6.52 10.52 5.21
N ILE A 204 5.45 10.16 5.90
CA ILE A 204 4.19 10.91 5.94
C ILE A 204 3.89 11.33 7.38
N GLY A 205 3.54 12.60 7.57
CA GLY A 205 3.05 13.13 8.83
C GLY A 205 4.02 12.93 10.00
N GLY A 206 3.48 12.52 11.15
CA GLY A 206 4.24 12.33 12.39
C GLY A 206 4.31 13.61 13.22
N GLU A 207 5.17 13.62 14.23
CA GLU A 207 5.27 14.74 15.17
C GLU A 207 6.71 15.04 15.59
N LYS A 208 6.92 16.27 16.05
CA LYS A 208 8.13 16.72 16.73
C LYS A 208 7.79 17.86 17.68
N ASP A 209 8.24 17.77 18.92
CA ASP A 209 8.11 18.84 19.92
C ASP A 209 6.66 19.36 20.04
N SER A 210 5.70 18.44 20.12
CA SER A 210 4.24 18.69 20.16
C SER A 210 3.63 19.33 18.90
N MET A 211 4.41 19.49 17.83
CA MET A 211 3.90 19.88 16.52
C MET A 211 3.63 18.62 15.69
N ILE A 212 2.37 18.41 15.30
CA ILE A 212 1.98 17.33 14.39
C ILE A 212 2.01 17.84 12.96
N PHE A 213 2.56 17.03 12.06
CA PHE A 213 2.80 17.38 10.67
C PHE A 213 1.77 16.74 9.74
N ASP A 214 1.48 17.45 8.65
CA ASP A 214 0.74 17.00 7.46
C ASP A 214 1.67 16.71 6.28
N CYS A 215 2.92 17.20 6.34
CA CYS A 215 3.87 17.13 5.25
C CYS A 215 4.24 15.68 4.88
N THR A 216 4.52 15.48 3.60
CA THR A 216 4.99 14.19 3.07
C THR A 216 6.30 14.39 2.33
N GLU A 217 7.29 13.56 2.66
CA GLU A 217 8.58 13.52 1.98
C GLU A 217 8.73 12.18 1.23
N CYS A 218 9.25 12.24 0.01
CA CYS A 218 9.51 11.10 -0.86
C CYS A 218 11.01 10.95 -1.09
N TYR A 219 11.56 9.80 -0.72
CA TYR A 219 12.92 9.40 -0.99
C TYR A 219 12.98 8.55 -2.25
N ASP A 220 13.81 8.98 -3.19
CA ASP A 220 14.20 8.18 -4.33
C ASP A 220 15.55 7.49 -4.02
N PRO A 221 15.58 6.15 -3.86
CA PRO A 221 16.82 5.41 -3.58
C PRO A 221 17.87 5.49 -4.69
N VAL A 222 17.48 5.88 -5.91
CA VAL A 222 18.40 6.03 -7.04
C VAL A 222 19.13 7.35 -6.98
N THR A 223 18.41 8.48 -6.89
CA THR A 223 19.02 9.81 -6.74
C THR A 223 19.54 10.05 -5.33
N LYS A 224 19.09 9.26 -4.35
CA LYS A 224 19.40 9.36 -2.92
C LYS A 224 18.98 10.71 -2.33
N GLN A 225 17.92 11.30 -2.85
CA GLN A 225 17.40 12.59 -2.39
C GLN A 225 16.00 12.43 -1.82
N TRP A 226 15.71 13.22 -0.79
CA TRP A 226 14.36 13.45 -0.31
C TRP A 226 13.76 14.63 -1.06
N THR A 227 12.49 14.55 -1.40
CA THR A 227 11.73 15.62 -2.04
C THR A 227 10.40 15.79 -1.33
N THR A 228 9.98 17.03 -1.08
CA THR A 228 8.66 17.30 -0.52
C THR A 228 7.61 17.10 -1.61
N VAL A 229 6.58 16.31 -1.30
CA VAL A 229 5.41 16.12 -2.16
C VAL A 229 4.19 16.73 -1.49
N ALA A 230 3.00 16.60 -2.09
CA ALA A 230 1.78 17.17 -1.53
C ALA A 230 1.53 16.70 -0.09
N SER A 231 1.14 17.65 0.77
CA SER A 231 0.75 17.40 2.16
C SER A 231 -0.65 16.80 2.27
N MET A 232 -0.89 16.03 3.33
CA MET A 232 -2.22 15.54 3.69
C MET A 232 -3.18 16.70 3.97
N ASN A 233 -4.49 16.44 3.91
CA ASN A 233 -5.48 17.47 4.25
C ASN A 233 -5.51 17.76 5.75
N HIS A 234 -5.20 16.75 6.58
CA HIS A 234 -5.12 16.89 8.03
C HIS A 234 -3.77 16.41 8.58
N PRO A 235 -3.13 17.18 9.47
CA PRO A 235 -1.94 16.74 10.18
C PRO A 235 -2.29 15.58 11.10
N ARG A 236 -1.43 14.55 11.11
CA ARG A 236 -1.66 13.33 11.90
C ARG A 236 -0.36 12.67 12.36
N CYS A 237 -0.35 12.19 13.60
CA CYS A 237 0.66 11.27 14.14
C CYS A 237 -0.01 9.99 14.67
N GLY A 238 0.75 8.91 14.82
CA GLY A 238 0.23 7.63 15.33
C GLY A 238 -0.89 7.04 14.46
N PHE A 239 -0.92 7.37 13.18
CA PHE A 239 -1.92 6.90 12.23
C PHE A 239 -1.44 5.64 11.50
N GLY A 240 -2.36 4.98 10.82
CA GLY A 240 -2.09 3.78 10.04
C GLY A 240 -1.88 4.13 8.57
N VAL A 241 -0.90 3.47 7.94
CA VAL A 241 -0.59 3.64 6.51
C VAL A 241 -0.52 2.28 5.83
N CYS A 242 -1.05 2.19 4.61
CA CYS A 242 -0.83 1.03 3.76
C CYS A 242 -0.75 1.42 2.28
N VAL A 243 -0.23 0.50 1.48
CA VAL A 243 -0.20 0.60 0.03
C VAL A 243 -1.12 -0.47 -0.52
N CYS A 244 -2.01 -0.08 -1.43
CA CYS A 244 -2.88 -1.03 -2.13
C CYS A 244 -2.73 -0.85 -3.65
N TYR A 245 -2.59 -1.97 -4.36
CA TYR A 245 -2.58 -2.04 -5.82
C TYR A 245 -3.95 -2.55 -6.24
N GLY A 246 -4.92 -1.64 -6.39
CA GLY A 246 -6.25 -2.03 -6.83
C GLY A 246 -6.24 -2.47 -8.30
N ALA A 247 -7.23 -3.28 -8.69
CA ALA A 247 -7.34 -3.76 -10.07
C ALA A 247 -7.42 -2.63 -11.13
N ILE A 248 -7.94 -1.46 -10.75
CA ILE A 248 -8.01 -0.30 -11.65
C ILE A 248 -6.69 0.50 -11.66
N TYR A 249 -5.89 0.43 -10.59
CA TYR A 249 -4.69 1.23 -10.38
C TYR A 249 -3.44 0.36 -10.45
N ALA A 250 -2.99 0.07 -11.68
CA ALA A 250 -1.77 -0.72 -11.95
C ALA A 250 -0.50 -0.21 -11.22
N LEU A 251 -0.51 1.04 -10.75
CA LEU A 251 0.64 1.72 -10.18
C LEU A 251 0.55 1.88 -8.65
N GLY A 252 -0.57 1.48 -8.04
CA GLY A 252 -0.82 1.52 -6.59
C GLY A 252 -1.04 2.92 -6.00
N LEU A 253 -1.71 2.97 -4.85
CA LEU A 253 -2.02 4.20 -4.10
C LEU A 253 -1.60 4.04 -2.63
N ILE A 254 -1.30 5.16 -1.96
CA ILE A 254 -1.00 5.19 -0.52
C ILE A 254 -2.25 5.63 0.22
N TYR A 255 -2.59 4.90 1.26
CA TYR A 255 -3.77 5.13 2.07
C TYR A 255 -3.36 5.42 3.51
N VAL A 256 -3.94 6.46 4.11
CA VAL A 256 -3.72 6.82 5.52
C VAL A 256 -5.06 6.93 6.24
N MET A 257 -5.12 6.38 7.46
CA MET A 257 -6.34 6.40 8.25
C MET A 257 -6.04 6.57 9.73
N GLY A 258 -6.97 7.23 10.43
CA GLY A 258 -6.89 7.44 11.87
C GLY A 258 -5.71 8.30 12.30
N GLY A 259 -5.21 8.04 13.52
CA GLY A 259 -4.18 8.83 14.20
C GLY A 259 -4.75 9.93 15.08
N ILE A 260 -3.86 10.83 15.50
CA ILE A 260 -4.17 11.95 16.40
C ILE A 260 -3.97 13.26 15.65
N SER A 261 -4.93 14.18 15.75
CA SER A 261 -4.87 15.52 15.16
C SER A 261 -4.10 16.52 16.03
N ASN A 262 -3.88 17.73 15.52
CA ASN A 262 -3.27 18.84 16.29
C ASN A 262 -4.01 19.17 17.59
N GLU A 263 -5.31 18.92 17.64
CA GLU A 263 -6.16 19.15 18.81
C GLU A 263 -6.05 18.02 19.85
N GLY A 264 -5.25 16.99 19.59
CA GLY A 264 -5.12 15.81 20.45
C GLY A 264 -6.29 14.83 20.32
N ILE A 265 -7.12 14.98 19.28
CA ILE A 265 -8.33 14.18 19.07
C ILE A 265 -8.03 13.03 18.11
N GLU A 266 -8.52 11.83 18.42
CA GLU A 266 -8.39 10.68 17.55
C GLU A 266 -9.28 10.84 16.31
N LEU A 267 -8.67 10.54 15.18
CA LEU A 267 -9.26 10.63 13.87
C LEU A 267 -9.92 9.31 13.49
N HIS A 268 -10.99 9.42 12.71
CA HIS A 268 -11.59 8.34 11.93
C HIS A 268 -11.49 8.63 10.42
N SER A 269 -10.85 9.75 10.05
CA SER A 269 -10.68 10.19 8.68
C SER A 269 -9.77 9.24 7.91
N PHE A 270 -10.08 9.09 6.63
CA PHE A 270 -9.41 8.22 5.67
C PHE A 270 -9.03 9.06 4.45
N GLU A 271 -7.76 9.03 4.05
CA GLU A 271 -7.26 9.78 2.90
C GLU A 271 -6.41 8.89 2.00
N VAL A 272 -6.42 9.18 0.70
CA VAL A 272 -5.62 8.49 -0.31
C VAL A 272 -4.72 9.48 -1.05
N TYR A 273 -3.46 9.09 -1.24
CA TYR A 273 -2.50 9.81 -2.05
C TYR A 273 -2.33 9.13 -3.40
N ASP A 274 -2.55 9.92 -4.44
CA ASP A 274 -2.23 9.55 -5.81
C ASP A 274 -0.89 10.19 -6.22
N PRO A 275 0.18 9.39 -6.43
CA PRO A 275 1.49 9.92 -6.84
C PRO A 275 1.50 10.49 -8.27
N PHE A 276 0.55 10.12 -9.14
CA PHE A 276 0.42 10.66 -10.50
C PHE A 276 -0.29 12.01 -10.46
N ALA A 277 -1.44 12.07 -9.80
CA ALA A 277 -2.16 13.32 -9.61
C ALA A 277 -1.51 14.24 -8.59
N LYS A 278 -0.50 13.75 -7.85
CA LYS A 278 0.28 14.43 -6.80
C LYS A 278 -0.63 15.13 -5.80
N ARG A 279 -1.69 14.46 -5.35
CA ARG A 279 -2.67 15.03 -4.44
C ARG A 279 -3.20 14.01 -3.46
N TRP A 280 -3.63 14.51 -2.31
CA TRP A 280 -4.40 13.76 -1.34
C TRP A 280 -5.90 14.02 -1.56
N SER A 281 -6.69 12.96 -1.48
CA SER A 281 -8.15 13.01 -1.60
C SER A 281 -8.79 12.34 -0.37
N PRO A 282 -9.86 12.90 0.20
CA PRO A 282 -10.59 12.24 1.27
C PRO A 282 -11.38 11.04 0.74
N LEU A 283 -11.55 10.03 1.58
CA LEU A 283 -12.38 8.85 1.37
C LEU A 283 -13.39 8.68 2.52
N PRO A 284 -14.41 7.82 2.37
CA PRO A 284 -15.38 7.54 3.43
C PRO A 284 -14.70 7.15 4.75
N PRO A 285 -15.02 7.83 5.86
CA PRO A 285 -14.30 7.64 7.12
C PRO A 285 -14.72 6.33 7.81
N MET A 286 -13.87 5.84 8.73
CA MET A 286 -14.18 4.70 9.60
C MET A 286 -15.35 5.01 10.53
N GLY A 287 -16.05 3.98 11.02
CA GLY A 287 -17.08 4.14 12.04
C GLY A 287 -16.50 4.49 13.41
N THR A 288 -15.30 3.98 13.72
CA THR A 288 -14.62 4.20 15.00
C THR A 288 -13.40 5.11 14.85
N ARG A 289 -13.19 6.01 15.82
CA ARG A 289 -11.95 6.80 15.95
C ARG A 289 -10.83 5.91 16.49
N ARG A 290 -9.66 5.97 15.85
CA ARG A 290 -8.55 5.04 16.10
C ARG A 290 -7.19 5.73 15.99
N ALA A 291 -6.47 5.85 17.10
CA ALA A 291 -5.04 6.15 17.12
C ALA A 291 -4.22 4.86 17.34
N TYR A 292 -2.95 4.84 16.94
CA TYR A 292 -2.04 3.71 17.10
C TYR A 292 -2.58 2.37 16.57
N LEU A 293 -3.40 2.42 15.52
CA LEU A 293 -4.00 1.27 14.89
C LEU A 293 -3.01 0.55 13.96
N GLY A 294 -3.24 -0.74 13.76
CA GLY A 294 -2.59 -1.48 12.69
C GLY A 294 -3.38 -1.38 11.39
N VAL A 295 -2.70 -1.25 10.26
CA VAL A 295 -3.35 -1.22 8.94
C VAL A 295 -2.66 -2.18 7.99
N VAL A 296 -3.44 -2.90 7.20
CA VAL A 296 -2.92 -3.78 6.17
C VAL A 296 -3.86 -3.89 4.97
N ALA A 297 -3.30 -4.00 3.77
CA ALA A 297 -4.04 -4.37 2.57
C ALA A 297 -4.01 -5.89 2.40
N LEU A 298 -5.18 -6.50 2.22
CA LEU A 298 -5.35 -7.94 2.06
C LEU A 298 -6.58 -8.23 1.16
N ASN A 299 -6.40 -9.05 0.13
CA ASN A 299 -7.46 -9.50 -0.78
C ASN A 299 -8.33 -8.33 -1.31
N ASP A 300 -7.70 -7.31 -1.89
CA ASP A 300 -8.38 -6.11 -2.41
C ASP A 300 -9.27 -5.41 -1.37
N SER A 301 -8.81 -5.36 -0.13
CA SER A 301 -9.48 -4.65 0.96
C SER A 301 -8.45 -4.11 1.93
N ILE A 302 -8.82 -3.06 2.67
CA ILE A 302 -7.98 -2.49 3.72
C ILE A 302 -8.58 -2.84 5.06
N TYR A 303 -7.75 -3.34 5.98
CA TYR A 303 -8.15 -3.68 7.34
C TYR A 303 -7.54 -2.68 8.32
N ALA A 304 -8.39 -2.04 9.12
CA ALA A 304 -8.02 -1.21 10.26
C ALA A 304 -8.23 -2.02 11.54
N VAL A 305 -7.14 -2.33 12.23
CA VAL A 305 -7.09 -3.33 13.30
C VAL A 305 -6.75 -2.67 14.63
N GLY A 306 -7.66 -2.81 15.61
CA GLY A 306 -7.47 -2.30 16.97
C GLY A 306 -7.22 -0.79 17.00
N GLY A 307 -6.33 -0.37 17.88
CA GLY A 307 -5.97 1.03 18.11
C GLY A 307 -6.34 1.48 19.52
N TRP A 308 -6.41 2.78 19.71
CA TRP A 308 -6.78 3.42 20.96
C TRP A 308 -7.74 4.57 20.71
N ASN A 309 -8.70 4.75 21.62
CA ASN A 309 -9.49 5.97 21.72
C ASN A 309 -9.84 6.28 23.19
N GLU A 310 -10.18 7.52 23.47
CA GLU A 310 -10.56 7.98 24.82
C GLU A 310 -11.73 7.19 25.44
N THR A 311 -12.67 6.70 24.63
CA THR A 311 -13.91 6.09 25.15
C THR A 311 -13.78 4.61 25.53
N GLN A 312 -12.88 3.87 24.90
CA GLN A 312 -12.75 2.41 25.04
C GLN A 312 -11.33 1.95 25.38
N ASP A 313 -10.40 2.89 25.60
CA ASP A 313 -8.97 2.61 25.69
C ASP A 313 -8.48 1.81 24.47
N ALA A 314 -7.86 0.64 24.70
CA ALA A 314 -7.36 -0.22 23.64
C ALA A 314 -8.52 -0.95 22.95
N LEU A 315 -8.53 -0.89 21.63
CA LEU A 315 -9.57 -1.49 20.80
C LEU A 315 -9.18 -2.91 20.39
N HIS A 316 -10.18 -3.79 20.38
CA HIS A 316 -10.08 -5.14 19.79
C HIS A 316 -10.88 -5.24 18.47
N THR A 317 -11.71 -4.24 18.17
CA THR A 317 -12.56 -4.20 16.98
C THR A 317 -11.73 -4.00 15.71
N VAL A 318 -12.24 -4.50 14.60
CA VAL A 318 -11.57 -4.50 13.31
C VAL A 318 -12.55 -4.06 12.23
N GLU A 319 -12.16 -3.07 11.43
CA GLU A 319 -12.97 -2.57 10.33
C GLU A 319 -12.28 -2.90 9.00
N LYS A 320 -13.07 -3.36 8.03
CA LYS A 320 -12.64 -3.66 6.67
C LYS A 320 -13.25 -2.64 5.72
N TYR A 321 -12.42 -1.96 4.95
CA TYR A 321 -12.88 -1.13 3.83
C TYR A 321 -13.05 -1.98 2.58
N SER A 322 -14.27 -1.98 2.03
CA SER A 322 -14.59 -2.57 0.73
C SER A 322 -14.47 -1.50 -0.35
N PHE A 323 -13.61 -1.71 -1.34
CA PHE A 323 -13.53 -0.81 -2.50
C PHE A 323 -14.74 -0.94 -3.43
N GLU A 324 -15.42 -2.08 -3.43
CA GLU A 324 -16.63 -2.30 -4.24
C GLU A 324 -17.82 -1.53 -3.69
N GLU A 325 -17.96 -1.50 -2.36
CA GLU A 325 -19.08 -0.85 -1.69
C GLU A 325 -18.75 0.57 -1.19
N GLU A 326 -17.49 0.99 -1.33
CA GLU A 326 -16.94 2.25 -0.83
C GLU A 326 -17.31 2.54 0.64
N LYS A 327 -17.30 1.51 1.49
CA LYS A 327 -17.69 1.62 2.89
C LYS A 327 -16.84 0.75 3.81
N TRP A 328 -16.80 1.15 5.07
CA TRP A 328 -16.25 0.35 6.15
C TRP A 328 -17.31 -0.60 6.71
N VAL A 329 -16.91 -1.85 6.95
CA VAL A 329 -17.73 -2.89 7.55
C VAL A 329 -16.94 -3.51 8.70
N GLU A 330 -17.58 -3.68 9.85
CA GLU A 330 -16.96 -4.37 10.98
C GLU A 330 -16.85 -5.87 10.71
N VAL A 331 -15.69 -6.46 11.02
CA VAL A 331 -15.42 -7.89 10.93
C VAL A 331 -15.14 -8.46 12.31
N ALA A 332 -14.90 -9.77 12.44
CA ALA A 332 -14.62 -10.37 13.74
C ALA A 332 -13.52 -9.62 14.48
N SER A 333 -13.77 -9.39 15.77
CA SER A 333 -12.84 -8.68 16.65
C SER A 333 -11.74 -9.60 17.16
N MET A 334 -10.57 -9.02 17.45
CA MET A 334 -9.47 -9.71 18.11
C MET A 334 -9.88 -10.21 19.50
N LYS A 335 -9.17 -11.21 20.02
CA LYS A 335 -9.40 -11.71 21.38
C LYS A 335 -8.87 -10.77 22.44
N VAL A 336 -7.79 -10.05 22.14
CA VAL A 336 -7.14 -9.12 23.05
C VAL A 336 -7.19 -7.70 22.47
N PRO A 337 -7.61 -6.68 23.25
CA PRO A 337 -7.53 -5.29 22.84
C PRO A 337 -6.09 -4.80 22.78
N ARG A 338 -5.73 -4.13 21.69
CA ARG A 338 -4.35 -3.75 21.38
C ARG A 338 -4.29 -2.33 20.83
N ALA A 339 -3.29 -1.58 21.24
CA ALA A 339 -2.84 -0.34 20.60
C ALA A 339 -1.34 -0.43 20.30
N GLY A 340 -0.85 0.24 19.25
CA GLY A 340 0.56 0.23 18.87
C GLY A 340 1.07 -1.17 18.52
N MET A 341 0.21 -2.01 17.94
CA MET A 341 0.55 -3.37 17.52
C MET A 341 1.21 -3.39 16.14
N CYS A 342 1.83 -4.52 15.80
CA CYS A 342 2.32 -4.77 14.45
C CYS A 342 1.29 -5.60 13.69
N VAL A 343 0.97 -5.20 12.45
CA VAL A 343 0.03 -5.93 11.60
C VAL A 343 0.65 -6.20 10.24
N VAL A 344 0.50 -7.43 9.75
CA VAL A 344 1.02 -7.81 8.44
C VAL A 344 0.17 -8.88 7.76
N ALA A 345 0.11 -8.84 6.43
CA ALA A 345 -0.56 -9.83 5.61
C ALA A 345 0.45 -10.81 5.04
N VAL A 346 0.23 -12.11 5.26
CA VAL A 346 1.06 -13.20 4.73
C VAL A 346 0.16 -14.36 4.31
N ASN A 347 0.32 -14.83 3.07
CA ASN A 347 -0.41 -16.00 2.54
C ASN A 347 -1.95 -15.90 2.69
N GLY A 348 -2.52 -14.72 2.44
CA GLY A 348 -3.98 -14.53 2.53
C GLY A 348 -4.53 -14.40 3.97
N LEU A 349 -3.64 -14.39 4.97
CA LEU A 349 -4.00 -14.24 6.38
C LEU A 349 -3.41 -12.94 6.95
N LEU A 350 -4.04 -12.40 7.97
CA LEU A 350 -3.59 -11.20 8.69
C LEU A 350 -3.05 -11.60 10.05
N TYR A 351 -1.82 -11.18 10.37
CA TYR A 351 -1.15 -11.45 11.63
C TYR A 351 -1.04 -10.17 12.45
N VAL A 352 -1.35 -10.26 13.74
CA VAL A 352 -1.19 -9.19 14.71
C VAL A 352 -0.23 -9.65 15.80
N ALA A 353 0.78 -8.85 16.11
CA ALA A 353 1.76 -9.16 17.14
C ALA A 353 1.98 -7.98 18.09
N GLY A 354 2.01 -8.30 19.39
CA GLY A 354 2.34 -7.33 20.44
C GLY A 354 1.31 -6.23 20.62
N GLY A 355 1.80 -5.02 20.88
CA GLY A 355 0.99 -3.86 21.25
C GLY A 355 0.95 -3.65 22.76
N ARG A 356 0.18 -2.66 23.19
CA ARG A 356 -0.15 -2.38 24.58
C ARG A 356 -1.63 -2.57 24.82
N SER A 357 -1.98 -3.01 26.02
CA SER A 357 -3.35 -3.12 26.49
C SER A 357 -3.49 -2.41 27.83
N SER A 358 -4.65 -1.81 28.09
CA SER A 358 -4.96 -1.28 29.41
C SER A 358 -5.14 -2.45 30.39
N ILE A 359 -4.42 -2.42 31.50
CA ILE A 359 -4.65 -3.33 32.62
C ILE A 359 -5.53 -2.57 33.59
N HIS A 360 -6.71 -3.11 33.92
CA HIS A 360 -7.73 -2.44 34.75
C HIS A 360 -7.33 -2.18 36.22
N ASP A 361 -6.08 -2.47 36.60
CA ASP A 361 -5.61 -2.47 37.99
C ASP A 361 -4.72 -1.26 38.33
N PHE A 362 -5.07 -0.05 37.89
CA PHE A 362 -4.31 1.20 38.13
C PHE A 362 -2.80 1.11 37.83
N SER A 363 -2.39 0.11 37.06
CA SER A 363 -1.01 -0.21 36.74
C SER A 363 -0.65 0.39 35.40
N ALA A 364 0.65 0.60 35.17
CA ALA A 364 1.12 1.08 33.88
C ALA A 364 0.70 0.09 32.77
N PRO A 365 0.29 0.57 31.58
CA PRO A 365 -0.13 -0.30 30.48
C PRO A 365 0.90 -1.39 30.20
N GLY A 366 0.44 -2.64 30.17
CA GLY A 366 1.28 -3.78 29.87
C GLY A 366 1.53 -3.92 28.37
N THR A 367 2.78 -4.14 27.98
CA THR A 367 3.12 -4.59 26.62
C THR A 367 2.78 -6.06 26.45
N LEU A 368 2.28 -6.43 25.28
CA LEU A 368 1.88 -7.79 24.94
C LEU A 368 2.99 -8.51 24.15
N ASP A 369 3.04 -9.83 24.32
CA ASP A 369 3.86 -10.75 23.51
C ASP A 369 3.01 -11.66 22.62
N SER A 370 1.70 -11.75 22.86
CA SER A 370 0.80 -12.64 22.13
C SER A 370 0.65 -12.24 20.65
N VAL A 371 0.48 -13.26 19.82
CA VAL A 371 0.31 -13.16 18.37
C VAL A 371 -1.01 -13.83 17.97
N GLU A 372 -1.83 -13.10 17.24
CA GLU A 372 -3.11 -13.57 16.71
C GLU A 372 -3.10 -13.57 15.18
N VAL A 373 -3.80 -14.53 14.58
CA VAL A 373 -4.01 -14.62 13.13
C VAL A 373 -5.50 -14.54 12.82
N TYR A 374 -5.83 -13.72 11.85
CA TYR A 374 -7.17 -13.59 11.29
C TYR A 374 -7.25 -14.29 9.94
N ASN A 375 -8.30 -15.08 9.77
CA ASN A 375 -8.64 -15.69 8.49
C ASN A 375 -9.87 -14.99 7.87
N PRO A 376 -9.70 -14.23 6.78
CA PRO A 376 -10.81 -13.55 6.10
C PRO A 376 -11.90 -14.47 5.56
N HIS A 377 -11.61 -15.76 5.32
CA HIS A 377 -12.59 -16.69 4.77
C HIS A 377 -13.57 -17.22 5.84
N SER A 378 -13.08 -17.40 7.06
CA SER A 378 -13.88 -17.87 8.18
C SER A 378 -14.34 -16.76 9.12
N ASP A 379 -13.83 -15.53 8.92
CA ASP A 379 -14.06 -14.38 9.80
C ASP A 379 -13.76 -14.72 11.28
N THR A 380 -12.58 -15.27 11.53
CA THR A 380 -12.18 -15.71 12.88
C THR A 380 -10.72 -15.42 13.21
N TRP A 381 -10.49 -15.17 14.51
CA TRP A 381 -9.17 -14.97 15.11
C TRP A 381 -8.69 -16.19 15.88
N THR A 382 -7.43 -16.55 15.70
CA THR A 382 -6.76 -17.66 16.40
C THR A 382 -5.46 -17.17 17.03
N GLU A 383 -5.18 -17.54 18.28
CA GLU A 383 -3.88 -17.25 18.90
C GLU A 383 -2.89 -18.33 18.46
N ILE A 384 -1.73 -17.92 17.96
CA ILE A 384 -0.76 -18.85 17.34
C ILE A 384 0.58 -18.92 18.08
N GLY A 385 0.84 -18.03 19.03
CA GLY A 385 2.07 -18.06 19.80
C GLY A 385 2.39 -16.74 20.49
N LYS A 386 3.59 -16.67 21.06
CA LYS A 386 4.11 -15.52 21.79
C LYS A 386 5.50 -15.12 21.27
N MET A 387 5.76 -13.83 21.23
CA MET A 387 7.10 -13.28 21.01
C MET A 387 8.01 -13.59 22.20
N ILE A 388 9.32 -13.64 21.97
CA ILE A 388 10.33 -13.85 23.05
C ILE A 388 10.27 -12.73 24.10
N THR A 389 9.90 -11.52 23.67
CA THR A 389 9.80 -10.35 24.54
C THR A 389 8.63 -9.50 24.10
N SER A 390 7.79 -9.13 25.06
CA SER A 390 6.67 -8.21 24.86
C SER A 390 7.15 -6.85 24.35
N ARG A 391 6.38 -6.24 23.44
CA ARG A 391 6.73 -4.96 22.80
C ARG A 391 5.50 -4.29 22.17
N CYS A 392 5.58 -2.98 22.03
CA CYS A 392 4.65 -2.16 21.25
C CYS A 392 5.44 -1.19 20.35
N GLU A 393 4.75 -0.58 19.38
CA GLU A 393 5.29 0.43 18.45
C GLU A 393 6.50 -0.06 17.65
N ALA A 394 6.61 -1.38 17.45
CA ALA A 394 7.65 -1.97 16.62
C ALA A 394 7.28 -1.89 15.12
N GLY A 395 8.27 -1.64 14.27
CA GLY A 395 8.13 -1.79 12.83
C GLY A 395 8.27 -3.26 12.42
N VAL A 396 7.36 -3.74 11.55
CA VAL A 396 7.44 -5.08 10.95
C VAL A 396 7.40 -4.94 9.44
N ALA A 397 8.27 -5.69 8.76
CA ALA A 397 8.29 -5.82 7.31
C ALA A 397 8.44 -7.30 6.95
N VAL A 398 7.70 -7.73 5.93
CA VAL A 398 7.86 -9.07 5.34
C VAL A 398 8.81 -8.95 4.16
N LEU A 399 9.83 -9.81 4.14
CA LEU A 399 10.86 -9.81 3.12
C LEU A 399 10.48 -10.70 1.95
#